data_AF-A0A4Q6AGQ4-F1
#
_entry.id   AF-A0A4Q6AGQ4-F1
#
_cell.length_a   1.000
_cell.length_b   1.000
_cell.length_c   1.000
_cell.angle_alpha   90.00
_cell.angle_beta   90.00
_cell.angle_gamma   90.00
#
_symmetry.space_group_name_H-M   'P 1'
#
loop_
_entity.id
_entity.type
_entity.pdbx_description
1 polymer ?
#
loop_
_entity_poly.entity_id
_entity_poly.type
_entity_poly.pdbx_seq_one_letter_code
_entity_poly.pdbx_strand_id
1 'polypeptide(L)'
;ERIITILLKKYKKAALQTGITDLCIAGGVSANSGLRQAFAQLCEESGWNSFVPPFEYCTDNAAMIAITAYYKFSEGQTTPLSVSASARAAWD
;
A
#
# COMPACT_ATOMS: atom_id res chain seq x y z
N GLU A 1 9.07 14.06 11.50
CA GLU A 1 7.87 14.21 12.36
C GLU A 1 6.67 14.84 11.64
N ARG A 2 6.71 16.11 11.23
CA ARG A 2 5.56 16.82 10.60
C ARG A 2 4.88 16.07 9.44
N ILE A 3 5.64 15.48 8.52
CA ILE A 3 5.09 14.72 7.39
C ILE A 3 4.31 13.48 7.86
N ILE A 4 4.87 12.73 8.81
CA ILE A 4 4.25 11.51 9.37
C ILE A 4 2.90 11.86 10.00
N THR A 5 2.85 12.90 10.83
CA THR A 5 1.61 13.37 11.46
C THR A 5 0.54 13.74 10.42
N ILE A 6 0.94 14.44 9.35
CA ILE A 6 0.00 14.83 8.28
C ILE A 6 -0.55 13.59 7.55
N LEU A 7 0.31 12.63 7.21
CA LEU A 7 -0.08 11.39 6.53
C LEU A 7 -1.03 10.57 7.41
N LEU A 8 -0.65 10.29 8.66
CA LEU A 8 -1.44 9.46 9.57
C LEU A 8 -2.76 10.11 9.96
N LYS A 9 -2.83 11.44 10.07
CA LYS A 9 -4.11 12.15 10.29
C LYS A 9 -5.08 11.95 9.13
N LYS A 10 -4.62 12.01 7.88
CA LYS A 10 -5.45 11.74 6.71
C LYS A 10 -5.84 10.26 6.62
N TYR A 11 -4.90 9.37 6.96
CA TYR A 11 -5.13 7.93 6.92
C TYR A 11 -6.16 7.48 7.96
N LYS A 12 -6.05 7.95 9.20
CA LYS A 12 -7.07 7.76 10.25
C LYS A 12 -8.44 8.27 9.82
N LYS A 13 -8.50 9.45 9.21
CA LYS A 13 -9.76 10.01 8.70
C LYS A 13 -10.38 9.09 7.65
N ALA A 14 -9.60 8.58 6.69
CA ALA A 14 -10.09 7.67 5.66
C ALA A 14 -10.61 6.36 6.27
N ALA A 15 -9.85 5.74 7.18
CA ALA A 15 -10.26 4.52 7.88
C ALA A 15 -11.60 4.69 8.62
N LEU A 16 -11.78 5.81 9.33
CA LEU A 16 -13.04 6.11 10.01
C LEU A 16 -14.20 6.35 9.04
N GLN A 17 -13.94 6.94 7.87
CA GLN A 17 -14.97 7.20 6.85
C GLN A 17 -15.41 5.93 6.11
N THR A 18 -14.49 4.99 5.89
CA THR A 18 -14.78 3.73 5.19
C THR A 18 -15.18 2.59 6.12
N GLY A 19 -14.88 2.69 7.41
CA GLY A 19 -15.07 1.62 8.39
C GLY A 19 -14.04 0.48 8.28
N ILE A 20 -12.98 0.65 7.47
CA ILE A 20 -11.95 -0.38 7.29
C ILE A 20 -11.02 -0.40 8.50
N THR A 21 -10.79 -1.60 9.04
CA THR A 21 -9.91 -1.85 10.20
C THR A 21 -8.63 -2.60 9.83
N ASP A 22 -8.51 -3.09 8.60
CA ASP A 22 -7.29 -3.70 8.06
C ASP A 22 -6.54 -2.65 7.23
N LEU A 23 -5.44 -2.13 7.78
CA LEU A 23 -4.72 -1.00 7.21
C LEU A 23 -3.32 -1.39 6.75
N CYS A 24 -2.90 -0.91 5.59
CA CYS A 24 -1.57 -1.15 5.05
C CYS A 24 -0.88 0.13 4.58
N ILE A 25 0.45 0.16 4.74
CA ILE A 25 1.31 1.19 4.12
C ILE A 25 2.33 0.51 3.22
N ALA A 26 2.56 1.08 2.03
CA ALA A 26 3.50 0.57 1.03
C ALA A 26 4.21 1.72 0.31
N GLY A 27 5.12 1.39 -0.62
CA GLY A 27 5.94 2.33 -1.36
C GLY A 27 7.21 2.75 -0.60
N GLY A 28 8.17 3.37 -1.28
CA GLY A 28 9.51 3.63 -0.71
C GLY A 28 9.52 4.41 0.61
N VAL A 29 8.56 5.32 0.81
CA VAL A 29 8.44 6.09 2.08
C VAL A 29 8.01 5.20 3.26
N SER A 30 7.29 4.10 3.02
CA SER A 30 6.93 3.12 4.06
C SER A 30 8.16 2.40 4.64
N ALA A 31 9.32 2.51 4.00
CA ALA A 31 10.59 2.02 4.52
C ALA A 31 11.14 2.87 5.69
N ASN A 32 10.57 4.07 5.92
CA ASN A 32 10.96 4.94 7.03
C ASN A 32 10.55 4.35 8.40
N SER A 33 11.52 4.15 9.28
CA SER A 33 11.31 3.56 10.61
C SER A 33 10.35 4.36 11.50
N GLY A 34 10.46 5.70 11.49
CA GLY A 34 9.57 6.57 12.26
C GLY A 34 8.12 6.50 11.80
N LEU A 35 7.88 6.39 10.49
CA LEU A 35 6.54 6.19 9.95
C LEU A 35 5.97 4.83 10.35
N ARG A 36 6.78 3.77 10.28
CA ARG A 36 6.37 2.42 10.68
C ARG A 36 5.94 2.36 12.14
N GLN A 37 6.75 2.94 13.03
CA GLN A 37 6.46 2.97 14.46
C GLN A 37 5.17 3.75 14.75
N ALA A 38 5.04 4.95 14.19
CA ALA A 38 3.84 5.78 14.39
C ALA A 38 2.57 5.15 13.78
N PHE A 39 2.71 4.43 12.66
CA PHE A 39 1.61 3.69 12.04
C PHE A 39 1.15 2.49 12.88
N ALA A 40 2.10 1.70 13.38
CA ALA A 40 1.81 0.57 14.27
C ALA A 40 1.11 1.04 15.55
N GLN A 41 1.63 2.10 16.18
CA GLN A 41 1.03 2.70 17.37
C GLN A 41 -0.40 3.21 17.09
N LEU A 42 -0.62 3.89 15.96
CA LEU A 42 -1.97 4.34 15.58
C LEU A 42 -2.96 3.18 15.47
N CYS A 43 -2.54 2.06 14.86
CA CYS A 43 -3.40 0.90 14.70
C CYS A 43 -3.68 0.22 16.04
N GLU A 44 -2.65 0.05 16.87
CA GLU A 44 -2.78 -0.50 18.23
C GLU A 44 -3.76 0.31 19.07
N GLU A 45 -3.59 1.64 19.14
CA GLU A 45 -4.48 2.54 19.88
C GLU A 45 -5.93 2.54 19.37
N SER A 46 -6.12 2.19 18.10
CA SER A 46 -7.44 2.18 17.45
C SER A 46 -8.08 0.79 17.38
N GLY A 47 -7.38 -0.27 17.84
CA GLY A 47 -7.83 -1.65 17.70
C GLY A 47 -7.90 -2.13 16.25
N TRP A 48 -7.01 -1.63 15.38
CA TRP A 48 -6.93 -1.95 13.96
C TRP A 48 -5.75 -2.88 13.66
N ASN A 49 -5.85 -3.63 12.57
CA ASN A 49 -4.76 -4.48 12.09
C ASN A 49 -3.82 -3.65 11.20
N SER A 50 -2.52 -3.73 11.48
CA SER A 50 -1.47 -3.05 10.69
C SER A 50 -0.69 -4.03 9.83
N PHE A 51 -0.59 -3.75 8.53
CA PHE A 51 0.19 -4.51 7.57
C PHE A 51 1.27 -3.64 6.95
N VAL A 52 2.53 -4.04 7.10
CA VAL A 52 3.67 -3.37 6.48
C VAL A 52 4.57 -4.43 5.85
N PRO A 53 4.90 -4.31 4.55
CA PRO A 53 5.79 -5.27 3.92
C PRO A 53 7.21 -5.20 4.53
N PRO A 54 7.98 -6.31 4.43
CA PRO A 54 9.42 -6.29 4.63
C PRO A 54 10.10 -5.16 3.84
N PHE A 55 11.25 -4.70 4.34
CA PHE A 55 11.93 -3.52 3.79
C PHE A 55 12.30 -3.70 2.31
N GLU A 56 12.80 -4.88 1.94
CA GLU A 56 13.17 -5.25 0.57
C GLU A 56 11.99 -5.22 -0.43
N TYR A 57 10.75 -5.22 0.06
CA TYR A 57 9.54 -5.17 -0.76
C TYR A 57 8.86 -3.80 -0.76
N CYS A 58 9.42 -2.78 -0.08
CA CYS A 58 8.82 -1.45 -0.02
C CYS A 58 9.12 -0.58 -1.24
N THR A 59 10.33 -0.69 -1.78
CA THR A 59 10.73 0.01 -3.00
C THR A 59 10.31 -0.78 -4.23
N ASP A 60 10.31 -0.12 -5.39
CA ASP A 60 9.97 -0.77 -6.66
C ASP A 60 10.82 -2.03 -6.89
N ASN A 61 10.13 -3.16 -7.08
CA ASN A 61 10.77 -4.46 -7.25
C ASN A 61 9.94 -5.36 -8.17
N ALA A 62 10.56 -6.34 -8.82
CA ALA A 62 9.87 -7.25 -9.73
C ALA A 62 8.93 -8.23 -9.00
N ALA A 63 9.14 -8.51 -7.70
CA ALA A 63 8.30 -9.42 -6.94
C ALA A 63 6.86 -8.88 -6.79
N MET A 64 6.69 -7.57 -6.57
CA MET A 64 5.37 -6.94 -6.50
C MET A 64 4.61 -7.02 -7.85
N ILE A 65 5.35 -6.95 -8.96
CA ILE A 65 4.77 -7.12 -10.30
C ILE A 65 4.35 -8.58 -10.52
N ALA A 66 5.22 -9.53 -10.15
CA ALA A 66 4.94 -10.95 -10.31
C ALA A 66 3.72 -11.40 -9.49
N ILE A 67 3.61 -11.00 -8.22
CA ILE A 67 2.46 -11.37 -7.38
C ILE A 67 1.15 -10.72 -7.87
N THR A 68 1.22 -9.48 -8.35
CA THR A 68 0.07 -8.80 -8.97
C THR A 68 -0.39 -9.55 -10.23
N ALA A 69 0.56 -9.95 -11.09
CA ALA A 69 0.26 -10.72 -12.29
C ALA A 69 -0.33 -12.10 -11.96
N TYR A 70 0.18 -12.78 -10.91
CA TYR A 70 -0.35 -14.05 -10.45
C TYR A 70 -1.83 -13.94 -10.05
N TYR A 71 -2.21 -12.96 -9.24
CA TYR A 71 -3.60 -12.77 -8.84
C TYR A 71 -4.50 -12.40 -10.03
N LYS A 72 -4.06 -11.49 -10.89
CA LYS A 72 -4.79 -11.12 -12.12
C LYS A 72 -5.00 -12.33 -13.04
N PHE A 73 -3.96 -13.12 -13.26
CA PHE A 73 -4.04 -14.32 -14.10
C PHE A 73 -4.99 -15.37 -13.49
N SER A 74 -4.97 -15.52 -12.16
CA SER A 74 -5.86 -16.43 -11.44
C SER A 74 -7.34 -16.05 -11.57
N GLU A 75 -7.64 -14.76 -11.79
CA GLU A 75 -8.97 -14.24 -12.10
C GLU A 75 -9.29 -14.23 -13.60
N GLY A 76 -8.43 -14.81 -14.44
CA GLY A 76 -8.61 -14.84 -15.91
C GLY A 76 -8.30 -13.50 -16.60
N GLN A 77 -7.74 -12.53 -15.89
CA GLN A 77 -7.35 -11.24 -16.48
C GLN A 77 -6.03 -11.41 -17.24
N THR A 78 -6.08 -11.24 -18.56
CA THR A 78 -4.91 -11.25 -19.45
C THR A 78 -4.96 -10.07 -20.40
N THR A 79 -3.87 -9.82 -21.13
CA THR A 79 -3.77 -8.70 -22.05
C THR A 79 -3.22 -9.20 -23.40
N PRO A 80 -3.75 -8.74 -24.55
CA PRO A 80 -3.25 -9.14 -25.86
C PRO A 80 -1.84 -8.61 -26.12
N LEU A 81 -1.12 -9.28 -27.02
CA LEU A 81 0.25 -8.87 -27.42
C LEU A 81 0.32 -7.49 -28.09
N SER A 82 -0.81 -6.93 -28.51
CA SER A 82 -0.90 -5.59 -29.11
C SER A 82 -0.85 -4.45 -28.09
N VAL A 83 -0.83 -4.73 -26.79
CA VAL A 83 -0.77 -3.70 -25.75
C VAL A 83 0.55 -2.93 -25.82
N SER A 84 0.49 -1.63 -25.53
CA SER A 84 1.66 -0.76 -25.44
C SER A 84 1.77 -0.15 -24.05
N ALA A 85 2.97 0.32 -23.70
CA ALA A 85 3.21 1.01 -22.43
C ALA A 85 2.53 2.39 -22.43
N SER A 86 2.00 2.78 -21.27
CA SER A 86 1.52 4.14 -21.02
C SER A 86 2.29 4.75 -19.86
N ALA A 87 2.75 5.99 -20.03
CA ALA A 87 3.37 6.77 -18.96
C ALA A 87 2.36 7.22 -17.89
N ARG A 88 1.05 7.19 -18.21
CA ARG A 88 -0.04 7.48 -17.29
C ARG A 88 -1.02 6.31 -17.31
N ALA A 89 -0.91 5.43 -16.31
CA ALA A 89 -1.91 4.41 -16.09
C ALA A 89 -3.18 5.06 -15.54
N ALA A 90 -4.32 4.83 -16.20
CA ALA A 90 -5.62 5.05 -15.60
C ALA A 90 -5.96 3.80 -14.76
N TRP A 91 -6.44 4.02 -13.55
CA TRP A 91 -6.97 2.96 -12.70
C TRP A 91 -8.47 3.22 -12.67
N ASP A 92 -9.20 2.48 -13.49
CA ASP A 92 -10.66 2.49 -13.55
C ASP A 92 -11.20 1.35 -12.69
#